data_AF-A0A927DLL7-F1
#
_entry.id   AF-A0A927DLL7-F1
#
_cell.length_a   1.000
_cell.length_b   1.000
_cell.length_c   1.000
_cell.angle_alpha   90.00
_cell.angle_beta   90.00
_cell.angle_gamma   90.00
#
_symmetry.space_group_name_H-M   'P 1'
#
loop_
_entity.id
_entity.type
_entity.pdbx_description
1 polymer ?
#
loop_
_entity_poly.entity_id
_entity_poly.type
_entity_poly.pdbx_seq_one_letter_code
_entity_poly.pdbx_strand_id
1 'polypeptide(L)'
;MHIIQFEGSSIIPISILTTIASSLVGWIQVKRYSELSASYILTAHEIGVIKEQASYVSSESDFSSFIRDAETAFSREHTQWIARRVANRKPK
;
A
#
# COMPACT_ATOMS: atom_id res chain seq x y z
N MET A 1 48.49 -45.48 -5.30
CA MET A 1 47.24 -46.15 -5.73
C MET A 1 46.31 -46.09 -4.52
N HIS A 2 45.29 -45.26 -4.39
CA HIS A 2 44.29 -44.76 -5.32
C HIS A 2 43.94 -43.31 -4.94
N ILE A 3 43.89 -42.46 -5.97
CA ILE A 3 43.21 -41.15 -5.95
C ILE A 3 41.70 -41.42 -6.00
N ILE A 4 40.95 -40.94 -5.01
CA ILE A 4 39.48 -40.93 -5.08
C ILE A 4 39.08 -39.63 -5.77
N GLN A 5 38.65 -39.76 -7.03
CA GLN A 5 37.96 -38.72 -7.77
C GLN A 5 36.57 -38.52 -7.17
N PHE A 6 36.27 -37.31 -6.68
CA PHE A 6 34.93 -36.95 -6.25
C PHE A 6 34.17 -36.46 -7.51
N GLU A 7 33.23 -37.28 -8.00
CA GLU A 7 32.34 -36.86 -9.09
C GLU A 7 31.49 -35.68 -8.65
N GLY A 8 31.41 -34.68 -9.53
CA GLY A 8 30.67 -33.44 -9.31
C GLY A 8 29.17 -33.67 -9.25
N SER A 9 28.63 -33.76 -8.03
CA SER A 9 27.22 -33.46 -7.80
C SER A 9 27.06 -31.94 -7.68
N SER A 10 26.28 -31.35 -8.58
CA SER A 10 25.92 -29.93 -8.52
C SER A 10 24.90 -29.71 -7.41
N ILE A 11 25.35 -29.78 -6.16
CA ILE A 11 24.56 -29.47 -4.97
C ILE A 11 24.53 -27.95 -4.83
N ILE A 12 23.42 -27.32 -5.24
CA ILE A 12 23.22 -25.89 -4.99
C ILE A 12 23.19 -25.71 -3.46
N PRO A 13 24.07 -24.88 -2.87
CA PRO A 13 24.05 -24.61 -1.44
C PRO A 13 22.70 -24.02 -1.03
N ILE A 14 22.11 -24.54 0.04
CA ILE A 14 20.82 -24.07 0.58
C ILE A 14 20.86 -22.56 0.83
N SER A 15 22.03 -22.01 1.20
CA SER A 15 22.27 -20.58 1.37
C SER A 15 21.96 -19.74 0.12
N ILE A 16 22.23 -20.26 -1.08
CA ILE A 16 21.93 -19.56 -2.33
C ILE A 16 20.41 -19.52 -2.55
N LEU A 17 19.73 -20.66 -2.36
CA LEU A 17 18.28 -20.75 -2.50
C LEU A 17 17.55 -19.85 -1.49
N THR A 18 17.98 -19.86 -0.23
CA THR A 18 17.38 -19.00 0.80
C THR A 18 17.66 -17.53 0.53
N THR A 19 18.84 -17.17 0.04
CA THR A 19 19.15 -15.79 -0.35
C THR A 19 18.24 -15.30 -1.47
N ILE A 20 18.02 -16.10 -2.52
CA ILE A 20 17.11 -15.75 -3.62
C ILE A 20 15.68 -15.61 -3.11
N ALA A 21 15.21 -16.55 -2.30
CA ALA A 21 13.86 -16.50 -1.72
C ALA A 21 13.68 -15.24 -0.85
N SER A 22 14.65 -14.95 0.03
CA SER A 22 14.64 -13.75 0.88
C SER A 22 14.68 -12.46 0.06
N SER A 23 15.46 -12.41 -1.02
CA SER A 23 15.50 -11.26 -1.93
C SER A 23 14.15 -11.03 -2.62
N LEU A 24 13.50 -12.10 -3.09
CA LEU A 24 12.18 -12.00 -3.72
C LEU A 24 11.11 -11.53 -2.73
N VAL A 25 11.11 -12.09 -1.53
CA VAL A 25 10.21 -11.67 -0.44
C VAL A 25 10.45 -10.20 -0.10
N GLY A 26 11.72 -9.80 0.09
CA GLY A 26 12.08 -8.40 0.35
C GLY A 26 11.57 -7.45 -0.73
N TRP A 27 11.73 -7.82 -2.00
CA TRP A 27 11.25 -7.04 -3.14
C TRP A 27 9.72 -6.86 -3.14
N ILE A 28 8.97 -7.94 -2.89
CA ILE A 28 7.50 -7.89 -2.78
C ILE A 28 7.07 -6.95 -1.65
N GLN A 29 7.74 -7.02 -0.49
CA GLN A 29 7.44 -6.16 0.64
C GLN A 29 7.67 -4.68 0.27
N VAL A 30 8.80 -4.35 -0.36
CA VAL A 30 9.12 -2.98 -0.83
C VAL A 30 8.05 -2.47 -1.79
N LYS A 31 7.64 -3.28 -2.77
CA LYS A 31 6.57 -2.92 -3.72
C LYS A 31 5.24 -2.63 -3.01
N ARG A 32 4.82 -3.47 -2.05
CA ARG A 32 3.59 -3.23 -1.28
C ARG A 32 3.62 -1.90 -0.52
N TYR A 33 4.74 -1.54 0.10
CA TYR A 33 4.85 -0.26 0.80
C TYR A 33 4.78 0.93 -0.17
N SER A 34 5.31 0.78 -1.39
CA SER A 34 5.21 1.82 -2.41
C SER A 34 3.76 2.07 -2.87
N GLU A 35 2.96 1.02 -3.05
CA GLU A 35 1.54 1.12 -3.39
C GLU A 35 0.73 1.79 -2.28
N LEU A 36 1.01 1.43 -1.03
CA LEU A 36 0.39 2.05 0.14
C LEU A 36 0.73 3.54 0.25
N SER A 37 2.00 3.90 0.05
CA SER A 37 2.47 5.28 0.05
C SER A 37 1.79 6.11 -1.04
N ALA A 38 1.66 5.59 -2.26
CA ALA A 38 0.99 6.28 -3.35
C ALA A 38 -0.49 6.56 -3.02
N SER A 39 -1.17 5.60 -2.38
CA SER A 39 -2.56 5.76 -1.93
C SER A 39 -2.71 6.86 -0.89
N TYR A 40 -1.80 6.93 0.10
CA TYR A 40 -1.81 8.00 1.10
C TYR A 40 -1.52 9.38 0.50
N ILE A 41 -0.60 9.48 -0.47
CA ILE A 41 -0.31 10.74 -1.17
C ILE A 41 -1.55 11.23 -1.92
N LEU A 42 -2.28 10.33 -2.60
CA LEU A 42 -3.52 10.67 -3.30
C LEU A 42 -4.58 11.21 -2.33
N THR A 43 -4.84 10.50 -1.23
CA THR A 43 -5.80 10.95 -0.22
C THR A 43 -5.38 12.30 0.40
N ALA A 44 -4.08 12.50 0.68
CA ALA A 44 -3.60 13.78 1.17
C ALA A 44 -3.86 14.93 0.18
N HIS A 45 -3.72 14.66 -1.12
CA HIS A 45 -4.06 15.62 -2.17
C HIS A 45 -5.57 15.93 -2.20
N GLU A 46 -6.44 14.91 -2.13
CA GLU A 46 -7.90 15.08 -2.08
C GLU A 46 -8.34 15.92 -0.88
N ILE A 47 -7.77 15.66 0.31
CA ILE A 47 -7.99 16.47 1.52
C ILE A 47 -7.48 17.90 1.32
N GLY A 48 -6.34 18.06 0.63
CA GLY A 48 -5.80 19.37 0.28
C GLY A 48 -6.78 20.21 -0.55
N VAL A 49 -7.48 19.58 -1.50
CA VAL A 49 -8.51 20.25 -2.32
C VAL A 49 -9.72 20.66 -1.48
N ILE A 50 -10.20 19.80 -0.57
CA ILE A 50 -11.27 20.17 0.38
C ILE A 50 -10.81 21.34 1.25
N LYS A 51 -9.57 21.31 1.73
CA LYS A 51 -9.00 22.40 2.53
C LYS A 51 -8.92 23.71 1.75
N GLU A 52 -8.59 23.68 0.46
CA GLU A 52 -8.58 24.89 -0.38
C GLU A 52 -9.96 25.54 -0.43
N GLN A 53 -11.02 24.74 -0.57
CA GLN A 53 -12.41 25.21 -0.60
C GLN A 53 -12.81 25.97 0.67
N ALA A 54 -12.22 25.63 1.82
CA ALA A 54 -12.44 26.35 3.08
C ALA A 54 -12.04 27.84 2.99
N SER A 55 -11.10 28.19 2.10
CA SER A 55 -10.64 29.58 1.93
C SER A 55 -11.68 30.49 1.29
N TYR A 56 -12.70 29.93 0.65
CA TYR A 56 -13.78 30.67 -0.02
C TYR A 56 -15.04 30.78 0.84
N VAL A 57 -15.06 30.16 2.02
CA VAL A 57 -16.18 30.20 2.97
C VAL A 57 -16.23 31.59 3.63
N SER A 58 -17.30 32.34 3.40
CA SER A 58 -17.42 33.73 3.86
C SER A 58 -18.66 33.99 4.74
N SER A 59 -19.57 33.02 4.85
CA SER A 59 -20.79 33.12 5.66
C SER A 59 -21.08 31.81 6.42
N GLU A 60 -21.96 31.89 7.41
CA GLU A 60 -22.39 30.72 8.19
C GLU A 60 -23.06 29.65 7.30
N SER A 61 -23.84 30.07 6.30
CA SER A 61 -24.47 29.16 5.34
C SER A 61 -23.46 28.46 4.45
N ASP A 62 -22.40 29.17 4.04
CA ASP A 62 -21.32 28.59 3.24
C ASP A 62 -20.51 27.60 4.09
N PHE A 63 -20.29 27.93 5.36
CA PHE A 63 -19.59 27.05 6.30
C PHE A 63 -20.36 25.75 6.54
N SER A 64 -21.66 25.86 6.82
CA SER A 64 -22.53 24.69 6.98
C SER A 64 -22.53 23.79 5.74
N SER A 65 -22.61 24.38 4.55
CA SER A 65 -22.59 23.64 3.28
C SER A 65 -21.23 22.98 3.03
N PHE A 66 -20.14 23.70 3.30
CA PHE A 66 -18.78 23.19 3.21
C PHE A 66 -18.55 21.97 4.12
N ILE A 67 -18.94 22.07 5.39
CA ILE A 67 -18.82 20.95 6.35
C ILE A 67 -19.60 19.74 5.86
N ARG A 68 -20.85 19.93 5.43
CA ARG A 68 -21.69 18.84 4.92
C ARG A 68 -21.05 18.12 3.73
N ASP A 69 -20.49 18.87 2.80
CA ASP A 69 -19.87 18.32 1.60
C ASP A 69 -18.55 17.61 1.93
N ALA A 70 -17.75 18.17 2.83
CA ALA A 70 -16.54 17.54 3.36
C ALA A 70 -16.85 16.22 4.08
N GLU A 71 -17.82 16.22 5.01
CA GLU A 71 -18.25 15.02 5.75
C GLU A 71 -18.76 13.93 4.81
N THR A 72 -19.51 14.32 3.76
CA THR A 72 -20.00 13.39 2.74
C THR A 72 -18.83 12.75 1.97
N ALA A 73 -17.83 13.54 1.59
CA ALA A 73 -16.64 13.04 0.91
C ALA A 73 -15.84 12.06 1.79
N PHE A 74 -15.56 12.44 3.04
CA PHE A 74 -14.86 11.57 4.00
C PHE A 74 -15.63 10.27 4.30
N SER A 75 -16.95 10.35 4.43
CA SER A 75 -17.80 9.16 4.66
C SER A 75 -17.77 8.20 3.47
N ARG A 76 -17.78 8.73 2.25
CA ARG A 76 -17.66 7.95 1.01
C ARG A 76 -16.30 7.26 0.92
N GLU A 77 -15.22 7.98 1.16
CA GLU A 77 -13.87 7.41 1.18
C GLU A 77 -13.76 6.29 2.23
N HIS A 78 -14.22 6.53 3.46
CA HIS A 78 -14.19 5.53 4.52
C HIS A 78 -14.90 4.24 4.08
N THR A 79 -16.07 4.37 3.48
CA THR A 79 -16.83 3.21 2.95
C THR A 79 -16.05 2.48 1.86
N GLN A 80 -15.43 3.20 0.93
CA GLN A 80 -14.58 2.62 -0.11
C GLN A 80 -13.36 1.90 0.49
N TRP A 81 -12.72 2.46 1.52
CA TRP A 81 -11.61 1.82 2.24
C TRP A 81 -12.02 0.51 2.89
N ILE A 82 -13.17 0.48 3.58
CA ILE A 82 -13.72 -0.75 4.17
C ILE A 82 -14.01 -1.78 3.09
N ALA A 83 -14.66 -1.39 1.98
CA ALA A 83 -14.94 -2.29 0.86
C ALA A 83 -13.66 -2.90 0.27
N ARG A 84 -12.61 -2.09 0.04
CA ARG A 84 -11.30 -2.57 -0.43
C ARG A 84 -10.64 -3.52 0.56
N ARG A 85 -10.68 -3.22 1.86
CA ARG A 85 -10.12 -4.10 2.91
C ARG A 85 -10.85 -5.44 2.98
N VAL A 86 -12.17 -5.44 2.84
CA VAL A 86 -12.98 -6.67 2.81
C VAL A 86 -12.67 -7.47 1.55
N ALA A 87 -12.57 -6.84 0.38
CA ALA A 87 -12.21 -7.51 -0.87
C ALA A 87 -10.78 -8.11 -0.85
N ASN A 88 -9.82 -7.42 -0.22
CA ASN A 88 -8.45 -7.89 -0.09
C ASN A 88 -8.24 -8.96 1.01
N ARG A 89 -9.27 -9.26 1.81
CA ARG A 89 -9.23 -10.36 2.79
C ARG A 89 -9.38 -11.67 2.04
N LYS A 90 -8.32 -12.49 1.96
CA LYS A 90 -8.44 -13.85 1.41
C LYS A 90 -9.42 -14.67 2.26
N PRO A 91 -10.31 -15.48 1.66
CA PRO A 91 -11.10 -16.46 2.40
C PRO A 91 -10.15 -17.44 3.10
N LYS A 92 -10.49 -17.77 4.35
CA LYS A 92 -9.71 -18.66 5.22
C LYS A 92 -9.81 -20.10 4.74
#